data_AF-A0A0U0ZTV3-F1
#
_entry.id   AF-A0A0U0ZTV3-F1
#
_cell.length_a   1.000
_cell.length_b   1.000
_cell.length_c   1.000
_cell.angle_alpha   90.00
_cell.angle_beta   90.00
_cell.angle_gamma   90.00
#
_symmetry.space_group_name_H-M   'P 1'
#
loop_
_entity.id
_entity.type
_entity.pdbx_description
1 polymer ?
#
loop_
_entity_poly.entity_id
_entity_poly.type
_entity_poly.pdbx_seq_one_letter_code
_entity_poly.pdbx_strand_id
1 'polypeptide(L)'
;MTVMATTYARVWDALAPTTGEADALQRRSEQLHAIQQRAAANKWTTEELARHLQLSTEEAAAVLEGHLDKFTEDRLAAIVAANQQ
;
A
#
# COMPACT_ATOMS: atom_id res chain seq x y z
N MET A 1 24.13 -6.66 -29.51
CA MET A 1 23.81 -5.69 -28.43
C MET A 1 23.69 -6.48 -27.14
N THR A 2 24.61 -6.30 -26.21
CA THR A 2 24.53 -6.93 -24.88
C THR A 2 23.60 -6.08 -24.02
N VAL A 3 22.45 -6.62 -23.62
CA VAL A 3 21.62 -5.98 -22.60
C VAL A 3 22.30 -6.24 -21.27
N MET A 4 22.92 -5.21 -20.68
CA MET A 4 23.43 -5.27 -19.32
C MET A 4 22.23 -5.31 -18.37
N ALA A 5 21.86 -6.49 -17.91
CA ALA A 5 20.83 -6.64 -16.89
C ALA A 5 21.40 -6.27 -15.52
N THR A 6 20.97 -5.15 -14.96
CA THR A 6 21.32 -4.77 -13.59
C THR A 6 20.54 -5.66 -12.62
N THR A 7 21.24 -6.33 -11.70
CA THR A 7 20.62 -7.13 -10.63
C THR A 7 20.55 -6.30 -9.37
N TYR A 8 19.39 -6.28 -8.74
CA TYR A 8 19.13 -5.58 -7.47
C TYR A 8 18.87 -6.60 -6.36
N ALA A 9 19.22 -6.26 -5.12
CA ALA A 9 19.00 -7.13 -3.97
C ALA A 9 17.50 -7.34 -3.69
N ARG A 10 16.68 -6.31 -3.93
CA ARG A 10 15.22 -6.37 -3.80
C ARG A 10 14.54 -5.55 -4.90
N VAL A 11 13.29 -5.89 -5.20
CA VAL A 11 12.49 -5.23 -6.25
C VAL A 11 12.41 -3.71 -6.02
N TRP A 12 12.26 -3.27 -4.78
CA TRP A 12 12.12 -1.84 -4.43
C TRP A 12 13.35 -1.01 -4.80
N ASP A 13 14.55 -1.59 -4.69
CA ASP A 13 15.81 -0.91 -5.05
C ASP A 13 15.92 -0.69 -6.56
N ALA A 14 15.19 -1.47 -7.37
CA ALA A 14 15.08 -1.29 -8.81
C ALA A 14 14.03 -0.23 -9.18
N LEU A 15 13.09 0.06 -8.28
CA LEU A 15 11.95 0.96 -8.51
C LEU A 15 12.17 2.36 -7.93
N ALA A 16 13.16 2.53 -7.05
CA ALA A 16 13.43 3.80 -6.37
C ALA A 16 14.88 4.25 -6.57
N PRO A 17 15.13 5.56 -6.70
CA PRO A 17 16.47 6.12 -6.94
C PRO A 17 17.36 6.09 -5.69
N THR A 18 16.77 5.95 -4.50
CA THR A 18 17.49 5.90 -3.22
C THR A 18 16.98 4.75 -2.34
N THR A 19 17.84 4.21 -1.48
CA THR A 19 17.44 3.17 -0.51
C THR A 19 16.33 3.66 0.41
N GLY A 20 16.35 4.93 0.82
CA GLY A 20 15.29 5.50 1.66
C GLY A 20 13.93 5.52 0.96
N GLU A 21 13.90 5.86 -0.32
CA GLU A 21 12.68 5.80 -1.13
C GLU A 21 12.23 4.35 -1.39
N ALA A 22 13.17 3.42 -1.62
CA ALA A 22 12.88 2.00 -1.76
C ALA A 22 12.21 1.44 -0.49
N ASP A 23 12.75 1.77 0.68
CA ASP A 23 12.20 1.33 1.96
C ASP A 23 10.83 1.95 2.24
N ALA A 24 10.63 3.23 1.91
CA ALA A 24 9.32 3.87 2.02
C ALA A 24 8.30 3.26 1.06
N LEU A 25 8.72 2.90 -0.16
CA LEU A 25 7.86 2.24 -1.14
C LEU A 25 7.46 0.84 -0.67
N GLN A 26 8.41 0.08 -0.12
CA GLN A 26 8.14 -1.21 0.49
C GLN A 26 7.13 -1.09 1.63
N ARG A 27 7.39 -0.22 2.62
CA ARG A 27 6.52 -0.08 3.80
C ARG A 27 5.10 0.32 3.41
N ARG A 28 4.96 1.27 2.48
CA ARG A 28 3.64 1.64 1.93
C ARG A 28 2.96 0.44 1.28
N SER A 29 3.68 -0.34 0.47
CA SER A 29 3.10 -1.50 -0.21
C SER A 29 2.64 -2.57 0.79
N GLU A 30 3.45 -2.84 1.81
CA GLU A 30 3.11 -3.80 2.87
C GLU A 30 1.89 -3.35 3.68
N GLN A 31 1.81 -2.07 4.04
CA GLN A 31 0.67 -1.48 4.76
C GLN A 31 -0.62 -1.54 3.93
N LEU A 32 -0.56 -1.13 2.66
CA LEU A 32 -1.71 -1.19 1.75
C LEU A 32 -2.21 -2.63 1.61
N HIS A 33 -1.29 -3.57 1.42
CA HIS A 33 -1.60 -4.98 1.29
C HIS A 33 -2.22 -5.56 2.57
N ALA A 34 -1.74 -5.17 3.75
CA ALA A 34 -2.34 -5.59 5.02
C ALA A 34 -3.79 -5.12 5.17
N ILE A 35 -4.11 -3.90 4.73
CA ILE A 35 -5.48 -3.38 4.74
C ILE A 35 -6.36 -4.18 3.78
N GLN A 36 -5.90 -4.42 2.55
CA GLN A 36 -6.60 -5.22 1.55
C GLN A 36 -6.87 -6.66 2.02
N GLN A 37 -5.89 -7.30 2.66
CA GLN A 37 -6.06 -8.65 3.21
C GLN A 37 -7.16 -8.69 4.27
N ARG A 38 -7.21 -7.70 5.16
CA ARG A 38 -8.27 -7.61 6.17
C ARG A 38 -9.63 -7.35 5.54
N ALA A 39 -9.71 -6.47 4.54
CA ALA A 39 -10.94 -6.24 3.79
C ALA A 39 -11.43 -7.54 3.12
N ALA A 40 -10.53 -8.28 2.48
CA ALA A 40 -10.84 -9.56 1.84
C ALA A 40 -11.30 -10.63 2.84
N ALA A 41 -10.62 -10.74 4.00
CA ALA A 41 -10.98 -11.69 5.05
C ALA A 41 -12.40 -11.46 5.60
N ASN A 42 -12.81 -10.19 5.70
CA ASN A 42 -14.16 -9.82 6.14
C ASN A 42 -15.16 -9.69 4.99
N LYS A 43 -14.71 -9.84 3.73
CA LYS A 43 -15.49 -9.61 2.51
C LYS A 43 -16.10 -8.20 2.42
N TRP A 44 -15.37 -7.21 2.94
CA TRP A 44 -15.84 -5.83 2.92
C TRP A 44 -15.91 -5.27 1.50
N THR A 45 -17.03 -4.64 1.18
CA THR A 45 -17.13 -3.74 0.02
C THR A 45 -16.39 -2.43 0.26
N THR A 46 -16.29 -1.60 -0.77
CA THR A 46 -15.76 -0.23 -0.64
C THR A 46 -16.50 0.58 0.43
N GLU A 47 -17.83 0.53 0.46
CA GLU A 47 -18.62 1.27 1.46
C GLU A 47 -18.42 0.71 2.88
N GLU A 48 -18.28 -0.60 3.02
CA GLU A 48 -18.02 -1.23 4.31
C GLU A 48 -16.62 -0.88 4.82
N LEU A 49 -15.61 -0.94 3.96
CA LEU A 49 -14.25 -0.52 4.29
C LEU A 49 -14.21 0.95 4.70
N ALA A 50 -14.85 1.82 3.93
CA ALA A 50 -14.96 3.25 4.23
C ALA A 50 -15.59 3.48 5.62
N ARG A 51 -16.65 2.75 5.94
CA ARG A 51 -17.35 2.87 7.23
C ARG A 51 -16.52 2.33 8.39
N HIS A 52 -15.92 1.15 8.24
CA HIS A 52 -15.16 0.49 9.29
C HIS A 52 -13.86 1.24 9.61
N LEU A 53 -13.18 1.78 8.60
CA LEU A 53 -11.90 2.46 8.75
C LEU A 53 -12.01 4.00 8.73
N GLN A 54 -13.24 4.54 8.75
CA GLN A 54 -13.51 5.99 8.71
C GLN A 54 -12.80 6.71 7.55
N LEU A 55 -12.82 6.08 6.37
CA LEU A 55 -12.24 6.62 5.14
C LEU A 55 -13.33 7.27 4.30
N SER A 56 -12.92 8.17 3.41
CA SER A 56 -13.79 8.54 2.29
C SER A 56 -14.00 7.35 1.34
N THR A 57 -15.09 7.36 0.57
CA THR A 57 -15.34 6.33 -0.45
C THR A 57 -14.21 6.28 -1.50
N GLU A 58 -13.66 7.45 -1.87
CA GLU A 58 -12.53 7.54 -2.80
C GLU A 58 -11.27 6.87 -2.24
N GLU A 59 -10.92 7.14 -0.98
CA GLU A 59 -9.78 6.49 -0.32
C GLU A 59 -10.00 4.98 -0.17
N ALA A 60 -11.20 4.54 0.21
CA ALA A 60 -11.50 3.12 0.33
C ALA A 60 -11.38 2.40 -1.02
N ALA A 61 -11.89 3.00 -2.10
CA ALA A 61 -11.73 2.46 -3.45
C ALA A 61 -10.25 2.40 -3.84
N ALA A 62 -9.50 3.47 -3.57
CA ALA A 62 -8.08 3.52 -3.88
C ALA A 62 -7.25 2.49 -3.09
N VAL A 63 -7.62 2.19 -1.85
CA VAL A 63 -7.03 1.10 -1.09
C VAL A 63 -7.31 -0.24 -1.75
N LEU A 64 -8.57 -0.53 -2.11
CA LEU A 64 -8.95 -1.82 -2.70
C LEU A 64 -8.35 -2.02 -4.11
N GLU A 65 -8.21 -0.94 -4.89
CA GLU A 65 -7.63 -0.96 -6.24
C GLU A 65 -6.10 -1.00 -6.23
N GLY A 66 -5.45 -0.68 -5.10
CA GLY A 66 -3.99 -0.77 -4.97
C GLY A 66 -3.24 0.51 -5.35
N HIS A 67 -3.88 1.68 -5.34
CA HIS A 67 -3.28 2.96 -5.75
C HIS A 67 -2.29 3.50 -4.70
N LEU A 68 -1.08 2.97 -4.71
CA LEU A 68 -0.02 3.32 -3.76
C LEU A 68 0.43 4.80 -3.85
N ASP A 69 0.31 5.40 -5.02
CA ASP A 69 0.63 6.80 -5.31
C ASP A 69 -0.32 7.81 -4.64
N LYS A 70 -1.53 7.36 -4.27
CA LYS A 70 -2.54 8.18 -3.60
C LYS A 70 -2.31 8.33 -2.10
N PHE A 71 -1.38 7.58 -1.53
CA PHE A 71 -1.15 7.58 -0.10
C PHE A 71 0.28 7.91 0.29
N THR A 72 0.40 8.76 1.30
CA THR A 72 1.64 8.94 2.05
C THR A 72 1.84 7.76 3.00
N GLU A 73 3.08 7.54 3.42
CA GLU A 73 3.41 6.49 4.40
C GLU A 73 2.66 6.72 5.73
N ASP A 74 2.62 7.96 6.21
CA ASP A 74 1.89 8.32 7.44
C ASP A 74 0.39 8.05 7.33
N ARG A 75 -0.22 8.32 6.16
CA ARG A 75 -1.65 8.06 5.96
C ARG A 75 -1.93 6.56 6.01
N LEU A 76 -1.12 5.73 5.35
CA LEU A 76 -1.29 4.27 5.39
C LEU A 76 -1.06 3.71 6.80
N ALA A 77 -0.05 4.20 7.51
CA ALA A 77 0.19 3.82 8.90
C ALA A 77 -1.02 4.11 9.80
N ALA A 78 -1.64 5.29 9.65
CA ALA A 78 -2.85 5.65 10.38
C ALA A 78 -4.04 4.73 10.06
N ILE A 79 -4.22 4.36 8.79
CA ILE A 79 -5.29 3.43 8.37
C ILE A 79 -5.03 2.03 8.93
N VAL A 80 -3.79 1.54 8.87
CA VAL A 80 -3.42 0.24 9.46
C VAL A 80 -3.70 0.21 10.96
N ALA A 81 -3.38 1.29 11.68
CA ALA A 81 -3.67 1.38 13.12
C ALA A 81 -5.17 1.27 13.42
N ALA A 82 -6.04 1.90 12.60
CA ALA A 82 -7.49 1.75 12.70
C ALA A 82 -7.97 0.34 12.34
N ASN A 83 -7.23 -0.37 11.47
CA ASN A 83 -7.56 -1.70 10.98
C ASN A 83 -7.17 -2.86 11.93
N GLN A 84 -6.46 -2.58 13.02
CA GLN A 84 -6.06 -3.55 14.05
C GLN A 84 -7.03 -3.65 15.23
N GLN A 85 -8.11 -2.85 15.21
CA GLN A 85 -9.17 -2.85 16.22
C GLN A 85 -10.25 -3.87 15.90
#